data_AF-A0A5N6ZP89-F1
#
_entry.id   AF-A0A5N6ZP89-F1
#
_cell.length_a   1.000
_cell.length_b   1.000
_cell.length_c   1.000
_cell.angle_alpha   90.00
_cell.angle_beta   90.00
_cell.angle_gamma   90.00
#
_symmetry.space_group_name_H-M   'P 1'
#
loop_
_entity.id
_entity.type
_entity.pdbx_description
1 polymer ?
#
loop_
_entity_poly.entity_id
_entity_poly.type
_entity_poly.pdbx_seq_one_letter_code
_entity_poly.pdbx_strand_id
1 'polypeptide(L)'
;MRRWVLSDPEKPIPPTVQSSYRSSYLVKDIGVIMAGGFIAYHEPGIVEILTIISFFFILSLAEWLSSKMIRAGIIGQIAVGIIYGKPLADILTSESQKTFLSLGYVGLILIIFEGGLGARIDLLKQNFVLSMVGAITGVCFPIGLSYLLLYLGFGYGPVETFIIGAALSATSLGTTFAVISSASSTINLAQTRVGSVLVSAAVIDDVVGLVMSSVIGNLHMIQEDGDINLGWLIGRPIVASVGMALVTPIVTKFFFAPMFRRYIEYHFARFDHISNIILMVLVLSAFISIAAYTGTSVLFGSFLAGSFLSYIPSKHPEGPFVVMSREEGERETDKSPTFIHTFERYLLDVQKYLMEPLFFASMGFAIPFVQLWTGKRIWRGIVFTLLMIFAKFIVGIWIPLWDCVFIRNVPKLRAGPIVQGSPEGANRDRNTGKSDRERTWLSGLLLGSAMVARGEIGLLIIEIGYNNTSYVTQEGLITGVWAILLNTIIGPVIVGLLVKYYGKRIAEGQWGLQNHPVPSLGH
;
A
#
# COMPACT_ATOMS: atom_id res chain seq x y z
N MET A 1 -7.41 -56.51 57.18
CA MET A 1 -6.59 -57.43 58.02
C MET A 1 -5.78 -58.35 57.10
N ARG A 2 -4.48 -58.08 56.94
CA ARG A 2 -3.35 -59.05 56.90
C ARG A 2 -2.09 -58.30 56.47
N ARG A 3 -1.06 -58.45 57.28
CA ARG A 3 0.29 -57.90 57.19
C ARG A 3 1.24 -59.09 56.92
N TRP A 4 2.51 -58.76 56.60
CA TRP A 4 3.73 -59.59 56.54
C TRP A 4 4.05 -60.11 55.12
N VAL A 5 5.26 -59.93 54.56
CA VAL A 5 6.59 -60.30 55.08
C VAL A 5 7.73 -59.38 54.53
N LEU A 6 8.81 -59.26 55.33
CA LEU A 6 10.09 -58.52 55.16
C LEU A 6 11.24 -59.46 54.69
N SER A 7 12.43 -58.86 54.44
CA SER A 7 13.82 -59.40 54.27
C SER A 7 14.26 -59.74 52.83
N ASP A 8 15.42 -59.29 52.30
CA ASP A 8 16.73 -59.01 52.92
C ASP A 8 17.60 -57.91 52.21
N PRO A 9 18.72 -57.46 52.84
CA PRO A 9 19.51 -56.25 52.52
C PRO A 9 20.92 -56.49 51.89
N GLU A 10 21.65 -55.37 51.74
CA GLU A 10 23.12 -55.21 51.54
C GLU A 10 23.72 -55.24 50.11
N LYS A 11 24.13 -54.06 49.62
CA LYS A 11 25.56 -53.77 49.28
C LYS A 11 25.82 -52.25 49.04
N PRO A 12 27.06 -51.77 49.25
CA PRO A 12 27.38 -50.36 49.57
C PRO A 12 27.86 -49.49 48.36
N ILE A 13 27.80 -48.17 48.55
CA ILE A 13 28.34 -47.05 47.74
C ILE A 13 29.83 -46.82 48.19
N PRO A 14 30.86 -46.39 47.41
CA PRO A 14 30.97 -45.13 46.58
C PRO A 14 31.98 -45.21 45.37
N PRO A 15 32.55 -44.13 44.77
CA PRO A 15 32.18 -42.69 44.71
C PRO A 15 32.02 -42.11 43.27
N THR A 16 31.37 -40.94 43.24
CA THR A 16 31.38 -39.82 42.28
C THR A 16 32.46 -39.73 41.19
N VAL A 17 32.00 -39.48 39.95
CA VAL A 17 32.63 -38.53 39.00
C VAL A 17 31.54 -37.58 38.48
N GLN A 18 31.74 -36.29 38.75
CA GLN A 18 30.93 -35.16 38.29
C GLN A 18 30.90 -35.05 36.77
N SER A 19 29.70 -34.99 36.19
CA SER A 19 29.46 -34.33 34.90
C SER A 19 27.94 -34.20 34.69
N SER A 20 27.46 -32.95 34.65
CA SER A 20 26.14 -32.47 34.15
C SER A 20 25.33 -31.67 35.17
N TYR A 21 25.82 -30.49 35.52
CA TYR A 21 24.99 -29.37 36.01
C TYR A 21 25.00 -28.25 34.97
N ARG A 22 24.33 -28.46 33.83
CA ARG A 22 23.92 -27.34 32.94
C ARG A 22 22.84 -27.70 31.92
N SER A 23 21.90 -28.60 32.26
CA SER A 23 20.81 -28.95 31.36
C SER A 23 19.50 -29.26 32.10
N SER A 24 19.16 -28.46 33.13
CA SER A 24 17.95 -28.67 33.94
C SER A 24 16.97 -27.49 33.92
N TYR A 25 17.32 -26.38 33.26
CA TYR A 25 16.42 -25.21 33.14
C TYR A 25 15.68 -25.15 31.80
N LEU A 26 16.26 -25.66 30.70
CA LEU A 26 15.64 -25.58 29.37
C LEU A 26 14.58 -26.65 29.07
N VAL A 27 14.58 -27.77 29.80
CA VAL A 27 13.64 -28.88 29.55
C VAL A 27 12.38 -28.77 30.42
N LYS A 28 12.42 -27.97 31.49
CA LYS A 28 11.28 -27.82 32.41
C LYS A 28 10.16 -26.95 31.83
N ASP A 29 10.50 -25.95 31.01
CA ASP A 29 9.48 -25.03 30.45
C ASP A 29 8.74 -25.62 29.24
N ILE A 30 9.34 -26.58 28.52
CA ILE A 30 8.67 -27.27 27.42
C ILE A 30 7.82 -28.45 27.93
N GLY A 31 8.23 -29.08 29.05
CA GLY A 31 7.52 -30.21 29.65
C GLY A 31 6.25 -29.86 30.44
N VAL A 32 6.03 -28.59 30.79
CA VAL A 32 4.86 -28.17 31.59
C VAL A 32 3.65 -27.76 30.72
N ILE A 33 3.82 -27.53 29.41
CA ILE A 33 2.76 -26.92 28.58
C ILE A 33 1.82 -27.94 27.91
N MET A 34 2.14 -29.25 27.88
CA MET A 34 1.38 -30.22 27.08
C MET A 34 0.73 -31.37 27.87
N ALA A 35 0.40 -31.14 29.15
CA ALA A 35 -0.31 -32.14 29.97
C ALA A 35 -1.84 -31.91 30.09
N GLY A 36 -2.38 -30.88 29.43
CA GLY A 36 -3.82 -30.62 29.35
C GLY A 36 -4.14 -29.88 28.07
N GLY A 37 -5.31 -30.11 27.47
CA GLY A 37 -5.73 -29.47 26.21
C GLY A 37 -6.02 -27.96 26.31
N PHE A 38 -5.32 -27.22 27.17
CA PHE A 38 -5.48 -25.79 27.37
C PHE A 38 -4.14 -25.14 27.74
N ILE A 39 -3.97 -23.87 27.37
CA ILE A 39 -2.82 -23.06 27.77
C ILE A 39 -3.12 -22.44 29.15
N ALA A 40 -2.26 -22.66 30.14
CA ALA A 40 -2.44 -22.08 31.46
C ALA A 40 -2.26 -20.54 31.41
N TYR A 41 -3.20 -19.81 31.99
CA TYR A 41 -3.11 -18.35 32.10
C TYR A 41 -2.03 -17.97 33.11
N HIS A 42 -0.92 -17.42 32.62
CA HIS A 42 0.13 -16.83 33.44
C HIS A 42 0.11 -15.31 33.26
N GLU A 43 0.02 -14.58 34.37
CA GLU A 43 0.06 -13.11 34.33
C GLU A 43 1.42 -12.64 33.80
N PRO A 44 1.45 -11.70 32.83
CA PRO A 44 2.69 -11.16 32.34
C PRO A 44 3.42 -10.36 33.43
N GLY A 45 4.74 -10.37 33.39
CA GLY A 45 5.55 -9.63 34.36
C GLY A 45 5.35 -8.12 34.24
N ILE A 46 5.55 -7.38 35.35
CA ILE A 46 5.39 -5.92 35.37
C ILE A 46 6.24 -5.20 34.31
N VAL A 47 7.45 -5.69 34.04
CA VAL A 47 8.36 -5.13 33.02
C VAL A 47 7.77 -5.28 31.63
N GLU A 48 7.19 -6.43 31.32
CA GLU A 48 6.56 -6.70 30.03
C GLU A 48 5.32 -5.83 29.83
N ILE A 49 4.46 -5.72 30.85
CA ILE A 49 3.29 -4.82 30.83
C ILE A 49 3.70 -3.38 30.56
N LEU A 50 4.67 -2.86 31.31
CA LEU A 50 5.16 -1.48 31.15
C LEU A 50 5.80 -1.28 29.78
N THR A 51 6.50 -2.29 29.26
CA THR A 51 7.09 -2.26 27.92
C THR A 51 6.01 -2.13 26.86
N ILE A 52 4.98 -2.98 26.89
CA ILE A 52 3.86 -2.96 25.95
C ILE A 52 3.08 -1.64 26.03
N ILE A 53 2.78 -1.16 27.23
CA ILE A 53 2.11 0.15 27.43
C ILE A 53 2.94 1.28 26.83
N SER A 54 4.26 1.30 27.13
CA SER A 54 5.15 2.32 26.59
C SER A 54 5.25 2.24 25.06
N PHE A 55 5.27 1.04 24.49
CA PHE A 55 5.34 0.84 23.05
C PHE A 55 4.13 1.43 22.34
N PHE A 56 2.91 1.11 22.77
CA PHE A 56 1.69 1.67 22.16
C PHE A 56 1.57 3.19 22.38
N PHE A 57 1.91 3.69 23.58
CA PHE A 57 1.91 5.12 23.84
C PHE A 57 2.88 5.88 22.93
N ILE A 58 4.12 5.40 22.82
CA ILE A 58 5.16 6.03 22.01
C ILE A 58 4.85 5.87 20.51
N LEU A 59 4.25 4.77 20.07
CA LEU A 59 3.76 4.62 18.69
C LEU A 59 2.79 5.74 18.31
N SER A 60 1.75 5.95 19.12
CA SER A 60 0.75 7.00 18.89
C SER A 60 1.36 8.39 18.98
N LEU A 61 2.26 8.62 19.95
CA LEU A 61 2.96 9.90 20.10
C LEU A 61 3.86 10.21 18.90
N ALA A 62 4.59 9.22 18.40
CA ALA A 62 5.49 9.36 17.27
C ALA A 62 4.73 9.61 15.96
N GLU A 63 3.58 8.95 15.76
CA GLU A 63 2.68 9.21 14.64
C GLU A 63 2.19 10.67 14.67
N TRP A 64 1.67 11.13 15.81
CA TRP A 64 1.25 12.52 15.97
C TRP A 64 2.39 13.52 15.71
N LEU A 65 3.57 13.27 16.27
CA LEU A 65 4.73 14.16 16.14
C LEU A 65 5.22 14.24 14.69
N SER A 66 5.36 13.10 14.02
CA SER A 66 5.81 13.02 12.63
C SER A 66 4.78 13.58 11.65
N SER A 67 3.49 13.35 11.89
CA SER A 67 2.38 14.00 11.18
C SER A 67 2.45 15.53 11.32
N LYS A 68 2.79 16.05 12.51
CA LYS A 68 2.90 17.49 12.75
C LYS A 68 4.14 18.12 12.10
N MET A 69 5.29 17.44 12.16
CA MET A 69 6.57 17.99 11.70
C MET A 69 6.81 17.79 10.19
N ILE A 70 6.54 16.58 9.68
CA ILE A 70 6.95 16.13 8.34
C ILE A 70 5.72 15.88 7.43
N ARG A 71 4.49 15.90 7.99
CA ARG A 71 3.24 15.54 7.31
C ARG A 71 3.25 14.09 6.80
N ALA A 72 4.01 13.22 7.48
CA ALA A 72 4.13 11.80 7.15
C ALA A 72 4.15 10.99 8.47
N GLY A 73 2.97 10.69 9.01
CA GLY A 73 2.79 9.97 10.29
C GLY A 73 3.44 8.58 10.33
N ILE A 74 3.44 7.91 9.17
CA ILE A 74 4.00 6.57 8.95
C ILE A 74 5.47 6.49 9.39
N ILE A 75 6.25 7.57 9.18
CA ILE A 75 7.68 7.60 9.51
C ILE A 75 7.89 7.46 11.03
N GLY A 76 7.01 8.08 11.83
CA GLY A 76 7.09 7.98 13.29
C GLY A 76 6.92 6.54 13.77
N GLN A 77 5.96 5.81 13.22
CA GLN A 77 5.70 4.42 13.61
C GLN A 77 6.84 3.47 13.21
N ILE A 78 7.40 3.64 12.01
CA ILE A 78 8.58 2.89 11.56
C ILE A 78 9.78 3.17 12.50
N ALA A 79 10.00 4.43 12.87
CA ALA A 79 11.09 4.80 13.78
C ALA A 79 10.94 4.15 15.16
N VAL A 80 9.71 4.10 15.71
CA VAL A 80 9.44 3.39 16.97
C VAL A 80 9.72 1.90 16.83
N GLY A 81 9.33 1.30 15.70
CA GLY A 81 9.69 -0.08 15.36
C GLY A 81 11.20 -0.33 15.40
N ILE A 82 11.98 0.53 14.74
CA ILE A 82 13.46 0.42 14.74
C ILE A 82 14.03 0.52 16.16
N ILE A 83 13.51 1.45 16.98
CA ILE A 83 14.00 1.70 18.33
C ILE A 83 13.65 0.53 19.25
N TYR A 84 12.37 0.14 19.33
CA TYR A 84 11.87 -0.87 20.26
C TYR A 84 12.18 -2.30 19.82
N GLY A 85 12.38 -2.54 18.53
CA GLY A 85 12.70 -3.86 17.99
C GLY A 85 14.19 -4.17 18.00
N LYS A 86 14.49 -5.32 17.40
CA LYS A 86 15.84 -5.89 17.29
C LYS A 86 16.92 -4.97 16.69
N PRO A 87 16.64 -4.06 15.73
CA PRO A 87 17.70 -3.27 15.10
C PRO A 87 18.46 -2.34 16.04
N LEU A 88 17.86 -1.88 17.15
CA LEU A 88 18.47 -0.86 18.01
C LEU A 88 18.47 -1.22 19.50
N ALA A 89 17.36 -1.01 20.22
CA ALA A 89 17.34 -1.20 21.67
C ALA A 89 16.79 -2.58 22.10
N ASP A 90 16.17 -3.34 21.18
CA ASP A 90 15.67 -4.71 21.39
C ASP A 90 14.87 -4.87 22.69
N ILE A 91 13.99 -3.89 22.95
CA ILE A 91 13.21 -3.78 24.18
C ILE A 91 12.03 -4.76 24.16
N LEU A 92 11.40 -4.93 22.99
CA LEU A 92 10.30 -5.88 22.80
C LEU A 92 10.82 -7.31 22.73
N THR A 93 10.14 -8.24 23.39
CA THR A 93 10.46 -9.66 23.29
C THR A 93 10.26 -10.16 21.85
N SER A 94 11.00 -11.20 21.47
CA SER A 94 10.89 -11.80 20.14
C SER A 94 9.49 -12.37 19.84
N GLU A 95 8.76 -12.81 20.87
CA GLU A 95 7.38 -13.29 20.74
C GLU A 95 6.39 -12.15 20.45
N SER A 96 6.52 -11.01 21.14
CA SER A 96 5.72 -9.82 20.86
C SER A 96 6.01 -9.30 19.44
N GLN A 97 7.28 -9.23 19.03
CA GLN A 97 7.65 -8.79 17.67
C GLN A 97 6.98 -9.66 16.58
N LYS A 98 7.02 -11.01 16.72
CA LYS A 98 6.35 -11.93 15.79
C LYS A 98 4.82 -11.80 15.80
N THR A 99 4.24 -11.60 16.98
CA THR A 99 2.79 -11.41 17.14
C THR A 99 2.34 -10.11 16.47
N PHE A 100 3.05 -9.02 16.72
CA PHE A 100 2.80 -7.72 16.11
C PHE A 100 2.99 -7.73 14.60
N LEU A 101 3.99 -8.46 14.09
CA LEU A 101 4.17 -8.67 12.65
C LEU A 101 2.97 -9.39 12.04
N SER A 102 2.47 -10.45 12.69
CA SER A 102 1.33 -11.22 12.20
C SER A 102 0.05 -10.38 12.18
N LEU A 103 -0.23 -9.64 13.25
CA LEU A 103 -1.35 -8.70 13.32
C LEU A 103 -1.21 -7.56 12.31
N GLY A 104 0.01 -7.01 12.18
CA GLY A 104 0.33 -5.98 11.21
C GLY A 104 0.11 -6.44 9.77
N TYR A 105 0.44 -7.69 9.44
CA TYR A 105 0.17 -8.24 8.11
C TYR A 105 -1.33 -8.39 7.82
N VAL A 106 -2.14 -8.75 8.83
CA VAL A 106 -3.62 -8.67 8.71
C VAL A 106 -4.07 -7.23 8.51
N GLY A 107 -3.47 -6.29 9.24
CA GLY A 107 -3.67 -4.86 9.04
C GLY A 107 -3.40 -4.43 7.60
N LEU A 108 -2.29 -4.86 7.01
CA LEU A 108 -1.96 -4.59 5.61
C LEU A 108 -3.00 -5.15 4.64
N ILE A 109 -3.47 -6.39 4.86
CA ILE A 109 -4.55 -6.98 4.05
C ILE A 109 -5.79 -6.07 4.09
N LEU A 110 -6.15 -5.55 5.26
CA LEU A 110 -7.27 -4.63 5.44
C LEU A 110 -7.03 -3.26 4.80
N ILE A 111 -5.82 -2.69 4.85
CA ILE A 111 -5.47 -1.44 4.12
C ILE A 111 -5.74 -1.60 2.63
N ILE A 112 -5.27 -2.71 2.06
CA ILE A 112 -5.38 -2.94 0.62
C ILE A 112 -6.83 -3.29 0.23
N PHE A 113 -7.55 -3.98 1.09
CA PHE A 113 -8.98 -4.23 0.93
C PHE A 113 -9.81 -2.94 0.97
N GLU A 114 -9.52 -2.04 1.92
CA GLU A 114 -10.10 -0.69 1.99
C GLU A 114 -9.80 0.11 0.72
N GLY A 115 -8.55 0.07 0.25
CA GLY A 115 -8.14 0.66 -1.03
C GLY A 115 -8.94 0.11 -2.21
N GLY A 116 -9.25 -1.19 -2.21
CA GLY A 116 -10.12 -1.83 -3.20
C GLY A 116 -11.58 -1.36 -3.11
N LEU A 117 -12.13 -1.19 -1.90
CA LEU A 117 -13.49 -0.67 -1.67
C LEU A 117 -13.63 0.79 -2.15
N GLY A 118 -12.62 1.62 -1.89
CA GLY A 118 -12.56 3.04 -2.27
C GLY A 118 -12.08 3.33 -3.68
N ALA A 119 -11.66 2.31 -4.44
CA ALA A 119 -11.10 2.48 -5.78
C ALA A 119 -12.13 3.10 -6.75
N ARG A 120 -11.84 4.32 -7.21
CA ARG A 120 -12.69 5.07 -8.17
C ARG A 120 -12.49 4.57 -9.61
N ILE A 121 -13.02 3.39 -9.91
CA ILE A 121 -12.91 2.75 -11.25
C ILE A 121 -13.46 3.65 -12.37
N ASP A 122 -14.39 4.54 -12.06
CA ASP A 122 -14.96 5.49 -13.03
C ASP A 122 -13.93 6.52 -13.53
N LEU A 123 -13.07 7.02 -12.63
CA LEU A 123 -11.99 7.96 -13.00
C LEU A 123 -10.95 7.25 -13.88
N LEU A 124 -10.67 5.98 -13.56
CA LEU A 124 -9.76 5.13 -14.34
C LEU A 124 -10.30 4.90 -15.75
N LYS A 125 -11.61 4.69 -15.93
CA LYS A 125 -12.22 4.55 -17.26
C LYS A 125 -12.15 5.85 -18.07
N GLN A 126 -12.35 7.00 -17.44
CA GLN A 126 -12.35 8.30 -18.13
C GLN A 126 -10.97 8.71 -18.64
N ASN A 127 -9.90 8.40 -17.90
CA ASN A 127 -8.52 8.80 -18.25
C ASN A 127 -7.62 7.60 -18.57
N PHE A 128 -8.21 6.47 -18.95
CA PHE A 128 -7.53 5.18 -19.02
C PHE A 128 -6.20 5.21 -19.78
N VAL A 129 -6.18 5.75 -20.99
CA VAL A 129 -4.99 5.74 -21.85
C VAL A 129 -3.85 6.53 -21.22
N LEU A 130 -4.12 7.75 -20.76
CA LEU A 130 -3.10 8.62 -20.18
C LEU A 130 -2.58 8.06 -18.85
N SER A 131 -3.47 7.54 -18.02
CA SER A 131 -3.09 6.90 -16.76
C SER A 131 -2.32 5.60 -16.96
N MET A 132 -2.67 4.80 -17.97
CA MET A 132 -1.96 3.57 -18.32
C MET A 132 -0.54 3.85 -18.82
N VAL A 133 -0.39 4.82 -19.73
CA VAL A 133 0.94 5.25 -20.22
C VAL A 133 1.77 5.84 -19.06
N GLY A 134 1.13 6.62 -18.18
CA GLY A 134 1.74 7.14 -16.98
C GLY A 134 2.25 6.03 -16.06
N ALA A 135 1.43 5.01 -15.77
CA ALA A 135 1.80 3.88 -14.94
C ALA A 135 2.90 3.00 -15.57
N ILE A 136 2.78 2.67 -16.87
CA ILE A 136 3.82 1.91 -17.60
C ILE A 136 5.16 2.62 -17.52
N THR A 137 5.19 3.94 -17.78
CA THR A 137 6.44 4.70 -17.63
C THR A 137 6.89 4.79 -16.18
N GLY A 138 5.96 4.94 -15.25
CA GLY A 138 6.19 4.91 -13.81
C GLY A 138 6.76 3.60 -13.29
N VAL A 139 6.61 2.48 -14.01
CA VAL A 139 7.18 1.18 -13.65
C VAL A 139 8.45 0.88 -14.44
N CYS A 140 8.40 1.01 -15.76
CA CYS A 140 9.49 0.64 -16.65
C CYS A 140 10.72 1.54 -16.47
N PHE A 141 10.57 2.85 -16.27
CA PHE A 141 11.73 3.74 -16.11
C PHE A 141 12.48 3.50 -14.80
N PRO A 142 11.83 3.40 -13.61
CA PRO A 142 12.52 3.03 -12.38
C PRO A 142 13.26 1.70 -12.50
N ILE A 143 12.65 0.66 -13.07
CA ILE A 143 13.31 -0.64 -13.25
C ILE A 143 14.48 -0.52 -14.24
N GLY A 144 14.28 0.09 -15.41
CA GLY A 144 15.33 0.24 -16.43
C GLY A 144 16.52 1.07 -15.95
N LEU A 145 16.28 2.17 -15.24
CA LEU A 145 17.33 2.99 -14.65
C LEU A 145 18.00 2.29 -13.46
N SER A 146 17.29 1.41 -12.74
CA SER A 146 17.91 0.56 -11.72
C SER A 146 18.93 -0.40 -12.34
N TYR A 147 18.66 -0.97 -13.51
CA TYR A 147 19.65 -1.77 -14.25
C TYR A 147 20.88 -0.95 -14.68
N LEU A 148 20.68 0.31 -15.07
CA LEU A 148 21.80 1.18 -15.41
C LEU A 148 22.70 1.48 -14.21
N LEU A 149 22.14 1.72 -13.03
CA LEU A 149 22.93 2.08 -11.84
C LEU A 149 23.37 0.88 -11.00
N LEU A 150 22.45 -0.01 -10.63
CA LEU A 150 22.73 -1.10 -9.69
C LEU A 150 23.50 -2.23 -10.38
N TYR A 151 23.05 -2.69 -11.55
CA TYR A 151 23.72 -3.76 -12.28
C TYR A 151 25.02 -3.27 -12.94
N LEU A 152 24.95 -2.25 -13.81
CA LEU A 152 26.15 -1.77 -14.52
C LEU A 152 27.08 -0.90 -13.65
N GLY A 153 26.53 -0.09 -12.74
CA GLY A 153 27.32 0.83 -11.93
C GLY A 153 27.86 0.23 -10.63
N PHE A 154 27.02 -0.48 -9.86
CA PHE A 154 27.41 -1.05 -8.56
C PHE A 154 27.76 -2.54 -8.60
N GLY A 155 27.48 -3.23 -9.71
CA GLY A 155 27.79 -4.65 -9.90
C GLY A 155 26.85 -5.60 -9.18
N TYR A 156 25.61 -5.19 -8.90
CA TYR A 156 24.59 -6.05 -8.27
C TYR A 156 24.07 -7.10 -9.24
N GLY A 157 23.45 -8.17 -8.72
CA GLY A 157 22.89 -9.23 -9.57
C GLY A 157 21.73 -8.72 -10.45
N PRO A 158 21.43 -9.36 -11.59
CA PRO A 158 20.31 -8.94 -12.45
C PRO A 158 18.96 -9.11 -11.74
N VAL A 159 18.74 -10.27 -11.10
CA VAL A 159 17.50 -10.54 -10.33
C VAL A 159 17.40 -9.62 -9.10
N GLU A 160 18.50 -9.41 -8.39
CA GLU A 160 18.60 -8.45 -7.29
C GLU A 160 18.20 -7.03 -7.74
N THR A 161 18.74 -6.60 -8.88
CA THR A 161 18.45 -5.27 -9.45
C THR A 161 17.00 -5.14 -9.88
N PHE A 162 16.41 -6.20 -10.44
CA PHE A 162 14.98 -6.25 -10.73
C PHE A 162 14.13 -6.09 -9.47
N ILE A 163 14.45 -6.84 -8.40
CA ILE A 163 13.70 -6.78 -7.13
C ILE A 163 13.77 -5.37 -6.53
N ILE A 164 14.97 -4.80 -6.44
CA ILE A 164 15.18 -3.45 -5.89
C ILE A 164 14.50 -2.40 -6.78
N GLY A 165 14.61 -2.51 -8.11
CA GLY A 165 13.95 -1.61 -9.05
C GLY A 165 12.42 -1.71 -8.99
N ALA A 166 11.87 -2.91 -8.84
CA ALA A 166 10.45 -3.15 -8.66
C ALA A 166 9.93 -2.54 -7.35
N ALA A 167 10.67 -2.70 -6.25
CA ALA A 167 10.36 -2.06 -4.96
C ALA A 167 10.27 -0.53 -5.07
N LEU A 168 11.20 0.10 -5.81
CA LEU A 168 11.17 1.55 -6.08
C LEU A 168 10.31 1.95 -7.27
N SER A 169 9.58 1.02 -7.89
CA SER A 169 8.56 1.35 -8.88
C SER A 169 7.19 1.62 -8.22
N ALA A 170 6.92 0.93 -7.09
CA ALA A 170 5.68 1.06 -6.33
C ALA A 170 5.54 2.47 -5.72
N THR A 171 4.39 3.10 -5.94
CA THR A 171 4.08 4.48 -5.51
C THR A 171 3.19 4.42 -4.28
N SER A 172 3.31 5.33 -3.31
CA SER A 172 2.37 5.43 -2.19
C SER A 172 1.57 6.71 -2.28
N LEU A 173 0.29 6.58 -2.66
CA LEU A 173 -0.63 7.70 -2.78
C LEU A 173 -1.00 8.34 -1.44
N GLY A 174 -1.10 7.55 -0.37
CA GLY A 174 -1.63 8.00 0.92
C GLY A 174 -0.87 9.21 1.48
N THR A 175 0.47 9.15 1.47
CA THR A 175 1.34 10.25 1.93
C THR A 175 1.21 11.51 1.06
N THR A 176 1.10 11.32 -0.25
CA THR A 176 0.99 12.41 -1.21
C THR A 176 -0.35 13.13 -1.10
N PHE A 177 -1.46 12.40 -0.98
CA PHE A 177 -2.78 13.00 -0.81
C PHE A 177 -2.95 13.68 0.55
N ALA A 178 -2.40 13.12 1.62
CA ALA A 178 -2.38 13.79 2.93
C ALA A 178 -1.70 15.17 2.82
N VAL A 179 -0.60 15.27 2.09
CA VAL A 179 0.07 16.56 1.85
C VAL A 179 -0.72 17.48 0.93
N ILE A 180 -1.28 16.97 -0.17
CA ILE A 180 -2.12 17.78 -1.08
C ILE A 180 -3.32 18.37 -0.33
N SER A 181 -4.00 17.57 0.48
CA SER A 181 -5.16 17.99 1.28
C SER A 181 -4.76 18.99 2.39
N SER A 182 -3.61 18.80 3.03
CA SER A 182 -3.11 19.69 4.09
C SER A 182 -2.49 20.99 3.56
N ALA A 183 -1.90 20.98 2.35
CA ALA A 183 -1.26 22.14 1.74
C ALA A 183 -2.25 23.04 1.02
N SER A 184 -3.39 22.50 0.59
CA SER A 184 -4.43 23.25 -0.12
C SER A 184 -5.66 23.45 0.73
N SER A 185 -5.67 24.52 1.53
CA SER A 185 -6.84 24.91 2.33
C SER A 185 -8.01 25.46 1.52
N THR A 186 -7.84 25.65 0.20
CA THR A 186 -8.84 26.34 -0.66
C THR A 186 -9.22 25.57 -1.93
N ILE A 187 -8.43 24.58 -2.38
CA ILE A 187 -8.63 23.89 -3.67
C ILE A 187 -8.36 22.39 -3.51
N ASN A 188 -9.37 21.54 -3.73
CA ASN A 188 -9.17 20.10 -3.78
C ASN A 188 -8.46 19.71 -5.09
N LEU A 189 -7.12 19.69 -5.08
CA LEU A 189 -6.33 19.28 -6.25
C LEU A 189 -6.61 17.82 -6.67
N ALA A 190 -7.11 16.98 -5.76
CA ALA A 190 -7.58 15.63 -6.10
C ALA A 190 -8.76 15.62 -7.10
N GLN A 191 -9.58 16.68 -7.13
CA GLN A 191 -10.70 16.85 -8.06
C GLN A 191 -10.29 17.50 -9.39
N THR A 192 -9.02 17.82 -9.57
CA THR A 192 -8.52 18.34 -10.84
C THR A 192 -8.38 17.22 -11.87
N ARG A 193 -8.33 17.56 -13.15
CA ARG A 193 -8.08 16.57 -14.20
C ARG A 193 -6.73 15.88 -14.01
N VAL A 194 -5.67 16.62 -13.66
CA VAL A 194 -4.38 16.00 -13.30
C VAL A 194 -4.48 15.14 -12.04
N GLY A 195 -5.27 15.55 -11.05
CA GLY A 195 -5.58 14.74 -9.86
C GLY A 195 -6.25 13.41 -10.23
N SER A 196 -7.23 13.42 -11.12
CA SER A 196 -7.91 12.19 -11.57
C SER A 196 -6.97 11.24 -12.33
N VAL A 197 -6.04 11.78 -13.13
CA VAL A 197 -5.00 11.01 -13.81
C VAL A 197 -4.02 10.42 -12.80
N LEU A 198 -3.60 11.21 -11.80
CA LEU A 198 -2.72 10.78 -10.71
C LEU A 198 -3.34 9.63 -9.90
N VAL A 199 -4.59 9.78 -9.44
CA VAL A 199 -5.32 8.72 -8.71
C VAL A 199 -5.35 7.43 -9.54
N SER A 200 -5.77 7.55 -10.80
CA SER A 200 -5.96 6.38 -11.66
C SER A 200 -4.64 5.68 -12.01
N ALA A 201 -3.59 6.44 -12.29
CA ALA A 201 -2.28 5.89 -12.61
C ALA A 201 -1.66 5.19 -11.39
N ALA A 202 -1.84 5.75 -10.19
CA ALA A 202 -1.27 5.14 -9.01
C ALA A 202 -2.06 3.92 -8.51
N VAL A 203 -3.37 3.83 -8.74
CA VAL A 203 -4.11 2.56 -8.58
C VAL A 203 -3.53 1.47 -9.50
N ILE A 204 -3.15 1.82 -10.73
CA ILE A 204 -2.49 0.87 -11.65
C ILE A 204 -1.10 0.50 -11.12
N ASP A 205 -0.28 1.47 -10.67
CA ASP A 205 1.03 1.21 -10.06
C ASP A 205 0.92 0.29 -8.84
N ASP A 206 -0.07 0.50 -7.97
CA ASP A 206 -0.32 -0.35 -6.79
C ASP A 206 -0.64 -1.78 -7.23
N VAL A 207 -1.59 -1.96 -8.15
CA VAL A 207 -1.92 -3.28 -8.72
C VAL A 207 -0.68 -3.95 -9.31
N VAL A 208 0.12 -3.23 -10.12
CA VAL A 208 1.36 -3.76 -10.69
C VAL A 208 2.36 -4.12 -9.58
N GLY A 209 2.51 -3.30 -8.54
CA GLY A 209 3.36 -3.58 -7.39
C GLY A 209 2.95 -4.85 -6.65
N LEU A 210 1.64 -5.07 -6.45
CA LEU A 210 1.12 -6.29 -5.83
C LEU A 210 1.35 -7.53 -6.70
N VAL A 211 1.29 -7.40 -8.03
CA VAL A 211 1.67 -8.47 -8.96
C VAL A 211 3.19 -8.72 -8.93
N MET A 212 4.01 -7.67 -8.86
CA MET A 212 5.46 -7.83 -8.73
C MET A 212 5.84 -8.52 -7.43
N SER A 213 5.14 -8.22 -6.33
CA SER A 213 5.32 -8.91 -5.04
C SER A 213 5.10 -10.43 -5.16
N SER A 214 4.09 -10.89 -5.91
CA SER A 214 3.88 -12.34 -6.12
C SER A 214 4.93 -12.97 -7.01
N VAL A 215 5.36 -12.27 -8.07
CA VAL A 215 6.46 -12.74 -8.93
C VAL A 215 7.71 -12.92 -8.09
N ILE A 216 8.07 -11.92 -7.28
CA ILE A 216 9.27 -11.93 -6.45
C ILE A 216 9.21 -13.01 -5.36
N GLY A 217 8.08 -13.15 -4.68
CA GLY A 217 7.89 -14.19 -3.65
C GLY A 217 8.04 -15.61 -4.19
N ASN A 218 7.70 -15.85 -5.46
CA ASN A 218 7.84 -17.16 -6.10
C ASN A 218 9.23 -17.42 -6.70
N LEU A 219 10.14 -16.44 -6.74
CA LEU A 219 11.49 -16.63 -7.32
C LEU A 219 12.35 -17.61 -6.52
N HIS A 220 12.03 -17.86 -5.24
CA HIS A 220 12.72 -18.87 -4.43
C HIS A 220 12.68 -20.27 -5.06
N MET A 221 11.55 -20.61 -5.69
CA MET A 221 11.31 -21.93 -6.27
C MET A 221 12.30 -22.29 -7.38
N ILE A 222 12.96 -21.30 -8.00
CA ILE A 222 14.00 -21.51 -9.02
C ILE A 222 15.20 -22.29 -8.45
N GLN A 223 15.47 -22.17 -7.15
CA GLN A 223 16.65 -22.77 -6.54
C GLN A 223 16.49 -24.25 -6.21
N GLU A 224 15.26 -24.73 -6.03
CA GLU A 224 15.01 -26.10 -5.54
C GLU A 224 14.85 -27.11 -6.69
N ASP A 225 14.29 -26.70 -7.83
CA ASP A 225 14.09 -27.56 -9.00
C ASP A 225 14.82 -26.99 -10.23
N GLY A 226 15.82 -27.72 -10.73
CA GLY A 226 16.65 -27.32 -11.88
C GLY A 226 15.97 -27.49 -13.26
N ASP A 227 14.74 -28.01 -13.31
CA ASP A 227 14.03 -28.38 -14.55
C ASP A 227 12.75 -27.56 -14.80
N ILE A 228 12.53 -26.49 -14.00
CA ILE A 228 11.36 -25.63 -14.19
C ILE A 228 11.62 -24.63 -15.32
N ASN A 229 10.67 -24.52 -16.25
CA ASN A 229 10.65 -23.45 -17.24
C ASN A 229 10.62 -22.08 -16.53
N LEU A 230 11.75 -21.38 -16.49
CA LEU A 230 11.91 -20.06 -15.86
C LEU A 230 10.82 -19.07 -16.32
N GLY A 231 10.48 -19.11 -17.62
CA GLY A 231 9.42 -18.29 -18.20
C GLY A 231 8.03 -18.62 -17.66
N TRP A 232 7.74 -19.88 -17.34
CA TRP A 232 6.46 -20.26 -16.73
C TRP A 232 6.39 -19.89 -15.25
N LEU A 233 7.51 -19.97 -14.52
CA LEU A 233 7.52 -19.56 -13.11
C LEU A 233 7.23 -18.07 -12.93
N ILE A 234 7.81 -17.22 -13.78
CA ILE A 234 7.54 -15.77 -13.79
C ILE A 234 6.19 -15.48 -14.43
N GLY A 235 5.86 -16.17 -15.52
CA GLY A 235 4.64 -15.96 -16.29
C GLY A 235 3.36 -16.37 -15.54
N ARG A 236 3.40 -17.43 -14.73
CA ARG A 236 2.23 -17.97 -14.04
C ARG A 236 1.58 -16.95 -13.09
N PRO A 237 2.30 -16.29 -12.15
CA PRO A 237 1.69 -15.28 -11.29
C PRO A 237 1.13 -14.10 -12.08
N ILE A 238 1.81 -13.66 -13.15
CA ILE A 238 1.35 -12.55 -14.01
C ILE A 238 0.05 -12.93 -14.73
N VAL A 239 0.02 -14.10 -15.38
CA VAL A 239 -1.16 -14.60 -16.11
C VAL A 239 -2.31 -14.85 -15.14
N ALA A 240 -2.05 -15.42 -13.97
CA ALA A 240 -3.05 -15.63 -12.93
C ALA A 240 -3.61 -14.29 -12.41
N SER A 241 -2.75 -13.31 -12.15
CA SER A 241 -3.18 -11.97 -11.70
C SER A 241 -3.99 -11.23 -12.77
N VAL A 242 -3.56 -11.26 -14.04
CA VAL A 242 -4.32 -10.68 -15.16
C VAL A 242 -5.65 -11.42 -15.34
N GLY A 243 -5.63 -12.75 -15.26
CA GLY A 243 -6.83 -13.58 -15.30
C GLY A 243 -7.82 -13.20 -14.20
N MET A 244 -7.37 -13.11 -12.95
CA MET A 244 -8.20 -12.66 -11.84
C MET A 244 -8.70 -11.22 -12.03
N ALA A 245 -7.85 -10.29 -12.49
CA ALA A 245 -8.22 -8.90 -12.74
C ALA A 245 -9.32 -8.75 -13.80
N LEU A 246 -9.32 -9.60 -14.82
CA LEU A 246 -10.31 -9.59 -15.91
C LEU A 246 -11.57 -10.39 -15.55
N VAL A 247 -11.40 -11.58 -14.97
CA VAL A 247 -12.50 -12.48 -14.62
C VAL A 247 -13.36 -11.89 -13.50
N THR A 248 -12.74 -11.28 -12.49
CA THR A 248 -13.46 -10.71 -11.34
C THR A 248 -14.58 -9.75 -11.78
N PRO A 249 -14.32 -8.63 -12.48
CA PRO A 249 -15.37 -7.70 -12.87
C PRO A 249 -16.41 -8.31 -13.83
N ILE A 250 -16.02 -9.26 -14.68
CA ILE A 250 -16.95 -9.98 -15.57
C ILE A 250 -17.91 -10.82 -14.73
N VAL A 251 -17.37 -11.65 -13.84
CA VAL A 251 -18.15 -12.54 -12.96
C VAL A 251 -19.01 -11.73 -12.00
N THR A 252 -18.50 -10.63 -11.45
CA THR A 252 -19.32 -9.72 -10.62
C THR A 252 -20.48 -9.16 -11.41
N LYS A 253 -20.23 -8.61 -12.61
CA LYS A 253 -21.25 -7.93 -13.41
C LYS A 253 -22.33 -8.87 -13.93
N PHE A 254 -21.93 -10.04 -14.42
CA PHE A 254 -22.83 -10.95 -15.14
C PHE A 254 -23.42 -12.06 -14.27
N PHE A 255 -22.79 -12.44 -13.16
CA PHE A 255 -23.27 -13.54 -12.31
C PHE A 255 -23.67 -13.08 -10.91
N PHE A 256 -22.76 -12.46 -10.15
CA PHE A 256 -23.04 -12.11 -8.76
C PHE A 256 -24.01 -10.94 -8.62
N ALA A 257 -23.85 -9.86 -9.38
CA ALA A 257 -24.76 -8.71 -9.33
C ALA A 257 -26.23 -9.07 -9.65
N PRO A 258 -26.57 -9.87 -10.69
CA PRO A 258 -27.95 -10.30 -10.88
C PRO A 258 -28.44 -11.30 -9.82
N MET A 259 -27.57 -12.21 -9.35
CA MET A 259 -27.93 -13.15 -8.28
C MET A 259 -28.23 -12.43 -6.95
N PHE A 260 -27.36 -11.50 -6.56
CA PHE A 260 -27.51 -10.70 -5.34
C PHE A 260 -28.82 -9.92 -5.37
N ARG A 261 -29.11 -9.23 -6.48
CA ARG A 261 -30.36 -8.48 -6.69
C ARG A 261 -31.63 -9.35 -6.66
N ARG A 262 -31.56 -10.58 -7.19
CA ARG A 262 -32.74 -11.43 -7.33
C ARG A 262 -33.11 -12.18 -6.04
N TYR A 263 -32.10 -12.57 -5.25
CA TYR A 263 -32.31 -13.50 -4.12
C TYR A 263 -31.88 -12.94 -2.77
N ILE A 264 -30.86 -12.07 -2.74
CA ILE A 264 -30.18 -11.69 -1.50
C ILE A 264 -30.66 -10.32 -1.00
N GLU A 265 -30.84 -9.34 -1.90
CA GLU A 265 -31.17 -7.95 -1.57
C GLU A 265 -32.33 -7.82 -0.56
N TYR A 266 -33.41 -8.58 -0.73
CA TYR A 266 -34.58 -8.55 0.18
C TYR A 266 -34.30 -9.05 1.60
N HIS A 267 -33.50 -10.11 1.77
CA HIS A 267 -33.15 -10.61 3.11
C HIS A 267 -32.01 -9.81 3.74
N PHE A 268 -31.17 -9.22 2.90
CA PHE A 268 -29.94 -8.55 3.28
C PHE A 268 -30.21 -7.15 3.85
N ALA A 269 -31.25 -6.46 3.37
CA ALA A 269 -31.72 -5.17 3.88
C ALA A 269 -32.25 -5.23 5.33
N ARG A 270 -32.50 -6.41 5.90
CA ARG A 270 -33.04 -6.54 7.26
C ARG A 270 -31.99 -6.34 8.36
N PHE A 271 -30.71 -6.53 8.04
CA PHE A 271 -29.61 -6.57 9.01
C PHE A 271 -28.51 -5.53 8.76
N ASP A 272 -28.75 -4.59 7.82
CA ASP A 272 -27.91 -3.46 7.43
C ASP A 272 -26.39 -3.74 7.46
N HIS A 273 -25.74 -3.32 8.54
CA HIS A 273 -24.29 -3.42 8.67
C HIS A 273 -23.78 -4.83 9.01
N ILE A 274 -24.56 -5.65 9.70
CA ILE A 274 -24.12 -6.97 10.16
C ILE A 274 -23.99 -7.90 8.94
N SER A 275 -24.98 -7.87 8.04
CA SER A 275 -24.94 -8.61 6.78
C SER A 275 -23.79 -8.13 5.88
N ASN A 276 -23.55 -6.81 5.82
CA ASN A 276 -22.40 -6.22 5.13
C ASN A 276 -21.06 -6.76 5.65
N ILE A 277 -20.82 -6.74 6.96
CA ILE A 277 -19.55 -7.25 7.53
C ILE A 277 -19.37 -8.75 7.28
N ILE A 278 -20.41 -9.56 7.47
CA ILE A 278 -20.33 -11.00 7.22
C ILE A 278 -19.97 -11.26 5.76
N LEU A 279 -20.61 -10.56 4.82
CA LEU A 279 -20.30 -10.69 3.40
C LEU A 279 -18.88 -10.22 3.09
N MET A 280 -18.42 -9.11 3.68
CA MET A 280 -17.05 -8.63 3.53
C MET A 280 -16.03 -9.68 3.98
N VAL A 281 -16.22 -10.27 5.15
CA VAL A 281 -15.31 -11.31 5.68
C VAL A 281 -15.32 -12.57 4.80
N LEU A 282 -16.49 -13.01 4.35
CA LEU A 282 -16.61 -14.17 3.47
C LEU A 282 -15.94 -13.95 2.11
N VAL A 283 -16.19 -12.79 1.48
CA VAL A 283 -15.58 -12.45 0.19
C VAL A 283 -14.07 -12.27 0.34
N LEU A 284 -13.61 -11.55 1.36
CA LEU A 284 -12.18 -11.39 1.63
C LEU A 284 -11.50 -12.75 1.82
N SER A 285 -12.07 -13.64 2.62
CA SER A 285 -11.54 -14.99 2.85
C SER A 285 -11.51 -15.83 1.58
N ALA A 286 -12.55 -15.75 0.75
CA ALA A 286 -12.62 -16.45 -0.53
C ALA A 286 -11.54 -15.96 -1.50
N PHE A 287 -11.38 -14.64 -1.67
CA PHE A 287 -10.39 -14.07 -2.57
C PHE A 287 -8.95 -14.29 -2.10
N ILE A 288 -8.68 -14.23 -0.78
CA ILE A 288 -7.38 -14.60 -0.21
C ILE A 288 -7.06 -16.07 -0.53
N SER A 289 -8.04 -16.97 -0.36
CA SER A 289 -7.87 -18.39 -0.66
C SER A 289 -7.61 -18.62 -2.15
N ILE A 290 -8.41 -18.00 -3.03
CA ILE A 290 -8.22 -18.06 -4.49
C ILE A 290 -6.84 -17.53 -4.88
N ALA A 291 -6.41 -16.41 -4.30
CA ALA A 291 -5.11 -15.83 -4.58
C ALA A 291 -3.97 -16.79 -4.20
N ALA A 292 -4.06 -17.38 -3.00
CA ALA A 292 -3.08 -18.35 -2.52
C ALA A 292 -3.00 -19.61 -3.42
N TYR A 293 -4.13 -20.18 -3.82
CA TYR A 293 -4.14 -21.38 -4.70
C TYR A 293 -3.69 -21.09 -6.13
N THR A 294 -4.03 -19.92 -6.68
CA THR A 294 -3.62 -19.53 -8.03
C THR A 294 -2.13 -19.15 -8.11
N GLY A 295 -1.49 -18.83 -6.98
CA GLY A 295 -0.11 -18.38 -6.89
C GLY A 295 0.05 -16.88 -7.14
N THR A 296 -1.02 -16.11 -6.96
CA THR A 296 -0.99 -14.64 -6.97
C THR A 296 -0.74 -14.09 -5.57
N SER A 297 -0.56 -12.78 -5.44
CA SER A 297 -0.35 -12.17 -4.12
C SER A 297 -1.66 -12.17 -3.33
N VAL A 298 -1.60 -12.59 -2.06
CA VAL A 298 -2.71 -12.47 -1.11
C VAL A 298 -3.22 -11.02 -1.04
N LEU A 299 -2.31 -10.06 -1.12
CA LEU A 299 -2.62 -8.64 -1.14
C LEU A 299 -3.37 -8.22 -2.41
N PHE A 300 -3.02 -8.80 -3.56
CA PHE A 300 -3.77 -8.57 -4.79
C PHE A 300 -5.20 -9.16 -4.72
N GLY A 301 -5.32 -10.35 -4.11
CA GLY A 301 -6.62 -10.95 -3.80
C GLY A 301 -7.49 -10.04 -2.92
N SER A 302 -6.92 -9.45 -1.86
CA SER A 302 -7.67 -8.54 -0.98
C SER A 302 -8.09 -7.25 -1.70
N PHE A 303 -7.26 -6.68 -2.57
CA PHE A 303 -7.64 -5.54 -3.41
C PHE A 303 -8.84 -5.88 -4.31
N LEU A 304 -8.80 -7.03 -5.00
CA LEU A 304 -9.89 -7.49 -5.85
C LEU A 304 -11.17 -7.80 -5.07
N ALA A 305 -11.06 -8.31 -3.84
CA ALA A 305 -12.19 -8.54 -2.95
C ALA A 305 -12.93 -7.23 -2.63
N GLY A 306 -12.17 -6.17 -2.31
CA GLY A 306 -12.72 -4.83 -2.07
C GLY A 306 -13.40 -4.27 -3.32
N SER A 307 -12.72 -4.34 -4.47
CA SER A 307 -13.28 -3.87 -5.75
C SER A 307 -14.53 -4.66 -6.16
N PHE A 308 -14.56 -5.98 -5.91
CA PHE A 308 -15.69 -6.85 -6.14
C PHE A 308 -16.92 -6.40 -5.33
N LEU A 309 -16.75 -6.12 -4.03
CA LEU A 309 -17.82 -5.63 -3.17
C LEU A 309 -18.27 -4.21 -3.52
N SER A 310 -17.33 -3.33 -3.90
CA SER A 310 -17.64 -1.99 -4.39
C SER A 310 -18.51 -1.99 -5.65
N TYR A 311 -18.42 -3.06 -6.46
CA TYR A 311 -19.22 -3.26 -7.67
C TYR A 311 -20.51 -4.09 -7.46
N ILE A 312 -20.71 -4.68 -6.27
CA ILE A 312 -21.95 -5.39 -5.90
C ILE A 312 -23.21 -4.49 -5.70
N PRO A 313 -23.17 -3.14 -5.62
CA PRO A 313 -24.40 -2.36 -5.48
C PRO A 313 -25.32 -2.44 -6.69
N SER A 314 -26.61 -2.49 -6.40
CA SER A 314 -27.71 -2.87 -7.27
C SER A 314 -27.97 -1.84 -8.39
N LYS A 315 -28.96 -2.12 -9.24
CA LYS A 315 -29.17 -1.57 -10.59
C LYS A 315 -29.31 -0.04 -10.68
N HIS A 316 -29.37 0.64 -9.53
CA HIS A 316 -29.53 2.06 -9.36
C HIS A 316 -28.60 2.50 -8.22
N PRO A 317 -27.52 3.26 -8.49
CA PRO A 317 -26.75 3.93 -7.44
C PRO A 317 -27.64 4.83 -6.56
N GLU A 318 -28.74 5.31 -7.15
CA GLU A 318 -29.85 6.10 -6.58
C GLU A 318 -31.11 5.25 -6.31
N GLY A 319 -30.96 3.93 -6.18
CA GLY A 319 -32.09 3.05 -5.87
C GLY A 319 -32.67 3.39 -4.50
N PRO A 320 -33.92 2.97 -4.19
CA PRO A 320 -34.58 3.33 -2.93
C PRO A 320 -33.90 2.76 -1.66
N PHE A 321 -32.77 2.07 -1.80
CA PHE A 321 -32.11 1.30 -0.74
C PHE A 321 -30.62 1.61 -0.53
N VAL A 322 -29.98 2.50 -1.30
CA VAL A 322 -28.54 2.79 -1.15
C VAL A 322 -28.34 4.28 -0.95
N VAL A 323 -27.49 4.65 0.02
CA VAL A 323 -27.16 6.06 0.30
C VAL A 323 -25.76 6.42 -0.18
N MET A 324 -25.64 7.64 -0.71
CA MET A 324 -24.35 8.21 -1.14
C MET A 324 -23.51 8.73 0.05
N SER A 325 -24.16 9.03 1.17
CA SER A 325 -23.51 9.50 2.40
C SER A 325 -23.92 8.65 3.60
N ARG A 326 -22.97 8.42 4.51
CA ARG A 326 -23.20 7.70 5.76
C ARG A 326 -24.30 8.34 6.61
N GLU A 327 -24.30 9.67 6.70
CA GLU A 327 -25.27 10.42 7.51
C GLU A 327 -26.71 10.24 7.02
N GLU A 328 -26.89 10.02 5.71
CA GLU A 328 -28.20 9.77 5.11
C GLU A 328 -28.68 8.35 5.43
N GLY A 329 -27.78 7.36 5.39
CA GLY A 329 -28.11 5.96 5.70
C GLY A 329 -28.38 5.70 7.17
N GLU A 330 -27.78 6.50 8.06
CA GLU A 330 -28.08 6.42 9.49
C GLU A 330 -29.39 7.15 9.86
N ARG A 331 -29.90 8.04 9.00
CA ARG A 331 -31.16 8.79 9.21
C ARG A 331 -32.39 8.10 8.63
N GLU A 332 -32.23 7.36 7.54
CA GLU A 332 -33.35 6.69 6.85
C GLU A 332 -33.32 5.18 7.09
N THR A 333 -34.30 4.67 7.83
CA THR A 333 -34.39 3.25 8.23
C THR A 333 -34.61 2.28 7.06
N ASP A 334 -35.01 2.80 5.90
CA ASP A 334 -35.36 2.00 4.73
C ASP A 334 -34.20 1.93 3.71
N LYS A 335 -33.06 2.58 3.99
CA LYS A 335 -31.89 2.60 3.11
C LYS A 335 -30.67 1.92 3.74
N SER A 336 -30.09 0.97 3.02
CA SER A 336 -28.87 0.27 3.41
C SER A 336 -27.60 1.07 3.12
N PRO A 337 -26.61 1.06 4.04
CA PRO A 337 -25.33 1.73 3.85
C PRO A 337 -24.41 0.94 2.92
N THR A 338 -23.52 1.65 2.23
CA THR A 338 -22.50 1.04 1.37
C THR A 338 -21.49 0.21 2.19
N PHE A 339 -20.79 -0.71 1.52
CA PHE A 339 -19.73 -1.50 2.15
C PHE A 339 -18.61 -0.63 2.74
N ILE A 340 -18.27 0.48 2.09
CA ILE A 340 -17.26 1.41 2.59
C ILE A 340 -17.73 2.08 3.89
N HIS A 341 -18.99 2.55 3.98
CA HIS A 341 -19.52 3.11 5.23
C HIS A 341 -19.57 2.07 6.36
N THR A 342 -19.81 0.80 6.01
CA THR A 342 -19.77 -0.28 7.00
C THR A 342 -18.35 -0.57 7.47
N PHE A 343 -17.36 -0.57 6.57
CA PHE A 343 -15.95 -0.67 6.93
C PHE A 343 -15.54 0.48 7.86
N GLU A 344 -15.90 1.72 7.51
CA GLU A 344 -15.66 2.92 8.32
C GLU A 344 -16.25 2.83 9.72
N ARG A 345 -17.41 2.18 9.87
CA ARG A 345 -18.10 2.07 11.15
C ARG A 345 -17.48 1.03 12.09
N TYR A 346 -17.02 -0.11 11.57
CA TYR A 346 -16.61 -1.25 12.42
C TYR A 346 -15.11 -1.54 12.40
N LEU A 347 -14.45 -1.31 11.27
CA LEU A 347 -13.06 -1.75 11.08
C LEU A 347 -12.08 -0.58 11.04
N LEU A 348 -12.49 0.60 10.57
CA LEU A 348 -11.57 1.73 10.37
C LEU A 348 -10.86 2.19 11.65
N ASP A 349 -11.55 2.29 12.78
CA ASP A 349 -10.91 2.73 14.03
C ASP A 349 -9.87 1.72 14.52
N VAL A 350 -10.19 0.43 14.50
CA VAL A 350 -9.25 -0.64 14.85
C VAL A 350 -8.08 -0.66 13.85
N GLN A 351 -8.38 -0.44 12.58
CA GLN A 351 -7.39 -0.38 11.53
C GLN A 351 -6.40 0.76 11.78
N LYS A 352 -6.91 1.98 11.93
CA LYS A 352 -6.13 3.22 12.05
C LYS A 352 -5.33 3.32 13.35
N TYR A 353 -5.92 2.91 14.48
CA TYR A 353 -5.28 3.11 15.79
C TYR A 353 -4.53 1.88 16.31
N LEU A 354 -4.72 0.70 15.72
CA LEU A 354 -4.07 -0.52 16.18
C LEU A 354 -3.34 -1.27 15.04
N MET A 355 -4.04 -1.71 14.01
CA MET A 355 -3.47 -2.62 13.00
C MET A 355 -2.43 -1.93 12.10
N GLU A 356 -2.71 -0.72 11.61
CA GLU A 356 -1.81 0.08 10.78
C GLU A 356 -0.53 0.49 11.55
N PRO A 357 -0.59 1.04 12.78
CA PRO A 357 0.61 1.29 13.58
C PRO A 357 1.46 0.04 13.82
N LEU A 358 0.83 -1.10 14.10
CA LEU A 358 1.55 -2.37 14.28
C LEU A 358 2.22 -2.85 13.01
N PHE A 359 1.57 -2.69 11.85
CA PHE A 359 2.16 -3.00 10.55
C PHE A 359 3.43 -2.16 10.31
N PHE A 360 3.35 -0.85 10.47
CA PHE A 360 4.49 0.05 10.23
C PHE A 360 5.61 -0.14 11.26
N ALA A 361 5.28 -0.39 12.53
CA ALA A 361 6.26 -0.78 13.54
C ALA A 361 6.97 -2.08 13.16
N SER A 362 6.23 -3.05 12.62
CA SER A 362 6.77 -4.35 12.20
C SER A 362 7.73 -4.23 11.03
N MET A 363 7.48 -3.33 10.09
CA MET A 363 8.46 -2.96 9.07
C MET A 363 9.73 -2.38 9.69
N GLY A 364 9.60 -1.58 10.75
CA GLY A 364 10.73 -1.06 11.53
C GLY A 364 11.58 -2.16 12.17
N PHE A 365 10.99 -3.27 12.64
CA PHE A 365 11.73 -4.40 13.21
C PHE A 365 12.67 -5.08 12.20
N ALA A 366 12.32 -5.03 10.91
CA ALA A 366 13.06 -5.69 9.84
C ALA A 366 14.21 -4.84 9.28
N ILE A 367 14.15 -3.50 9.42
CA ILE A 367 15.13 -2.59 8.82
C ILE A 367 16.49 -2.68 9.56
N PRO A 368 17.60 -3.00 8.87
CA PRO A 368 18.93 -3.10 9.49
C PRO A 368 19.56 -1.71 9.74
N PHE A 369 18.98 -0.94 10.67
CA PHE A 369 19.26 0.49 10.85
C PHE A 369 20.74 0.82 11.07
N VAL A 370 21.42 0.11 11.98
CA VAL A 370 22.84 0.37 12.29
C VAL A 370 23.72 0.24 11.04
N GLN A 371 23.37 -0.69 10.16
CA GLN A 371 24.13 -1.00 8.96
C GLN A 371 23.91 0.02 7.84
N LEU A 372 22.83 0.81 7.90
CA LEU A 372 22.56 1.90 6.97
C LEU A 372 23.69 2.95 6.99
N TRP A 373 24.32 3.17 8.16
CA TRP A 373 25.22 4.30 8.41
C TRP A 373 26.68 4.10 7.98
N THR A 374 26.93 3.30 6.93
CA THR A 374 28.27 3.17 6.33
C THR A 374 28.42 4.15 5.17
N GLY A 375 29.55 4.86 5.06
CA GLY A 375 29.76 5.88 4.01
C GLY A 375 29.50 5.39 2.58
N LYS A 376 29.93 4.17 2.23
CA LYS A 376 29.65 3.50 0.95
C LYS A 376 28.14 3.35 0.70
N ARG A 377 27.38 2.97 1.73
CA ARG A 377 25.94 2.68 1.65
C ARG A 377 25.12 3.95 1.55
N ILE A 378 25.50 4.98 2.31
CA ILE A 378 24.84 6.30 2.29
C ILE A 378 24.91 6.93 0.90
N TRP A 379 26.11 7.06 0.30
CA TRP A 379 26.21 7.74 -1.00
C TRP A 379 25.52 6.96 -2.11
N ARG A 380 25.64 5.61 -2.11
CA ARG A 380 24.93 4.74 -3.07
C ARG A 380 23.42 4.91 -2.95
N GLY A 381 22.91 4.94 -1.71
CA GLY A 381 21.51 5.21 -1.40
C GLY A 381 21.06 6.56 -1.96
N ILE A 382 21.79 7.65 -1.66
CA ILE A 382 21.47 9.01 -2.14
C ILE A 382 21.45 9.09 -3.67
N VAL A 383 22.46 8.54 -4.34
CA VAL A 383 22.53 8.56 -5.81
C VAL A 383 21.38 7.76 -6.42
N PHE A 384 21.05 6.62 -5.82
CA PHE A 384 19.90 5.84 -6.26
C PHE A 384 18.58 6.59 -6.02
N THR A 385 18.41 7.28 -4.88
CA THR A 385 17.26 8.16 -4.63
C THR A 385 17.11 9.19 -5.74
N LEU A 386 18.16 9.94 -6.05
CA LEU A 386 18.12 11.00 -7.07
C LEU A 386 17.73 10.43 -8.45
N LEU A 387 18.24 9.26 -8.79
CA LEU A 387 17.88 8.57 -10.02
C LEU A 387 16.38 8.17 -10.05
N MET A 388 15.84 7.69 -8.93
CA MET A 388 14.43 7.30 -8.82
C MET A 388 13.48 8.49 -8.81
N ILE A 389 13.90 9.61 -8.22
CA ILE A 389 13.21 10.89 -8.35
C ILE A 389 13.12 11.23 -9.83
N PHE A 390 14.25 11.29 -10.53
CA PHE A 390 14.30 11.59 -11.96
C PHE A 390 13.40 10.65 -12.78
N ALA A 391 13.43 9.34 -12.49
CA ALA A 391 12.60 8.34 -13.16
C ALA A 391 11.09 8.65 -13.06
N LYS A 392 10.60 9.08 -11.89
CA LYS A 392 9.17 9.41 -11.70
C LYS A 392 8.80 10.79 -12.23
N PHE A 393 9.73 11.74 -12.25
CA PHE A 393 9.50 13.03 -12.89
C PHE A 393 9.22 12.89 -14.39
N ILE A 394 9.79 11.88 -15.07
CA ILE A 394 9.52 11.59 -16.48
C ILE A 394 8.02 11.30 -16.73
N VAL A 395 7.32 10.69 -15.77
CA VAL A 395 5.87 10.42 -15.90
C VAL A 395 5.07 11.71 -16.09
N GLY A 396 5.51 12.81 -15.47
CA GLY A 396 4.93 14.14 -15.60
C GLY A 396 4.98 14.73 -17.02
N ILE A 397 5.92 14.26 -17.86
CA ILE A 397 6.11 14.76 -19.23
C ILE A 397 4.93 14.37 -20.13
N TRP A 398 4.17 13.33 -19.79
CA TRP A 398 3.00 12.92 -20.57
C TRP A 398 1.89 13.97 -20.59
N ILE A 399 1.76 14.82 -19.58
CA ILE A 399 0.75 15.89 -19.56
C ILE A 399 0.96 16.92 -20.69
N PRO A 400 2.13 17.60 -20.80
CA PRO A 400 2.37 18.52 -21.90
C PRO A 400 2.44 17.84 -23.27
N LEU A 401 2.89 16.58 -23.34
CA LEU A 401 2.86 15.82 -24.61
C LEU A 401 1.42 15.54 -25.07
N TRP A 402 0.54 15.14 -24.15
CA TRP A 402 -0.86 14.88 -24.45
C TRP A 402 -1.58 16.12 -24.95
N ASP A 403 -1.32 17.27 -24.33
CA ASP A 403 -1.86 18.56 -24.75
C ASP A 403 -1.39 18.97 -26.16
N CYS A 404 -0.11 18.70 -26.47
CA CYS A 404 0.48 18.97 -27.77
C CYS A 404 -0.15 18.11 -28.89
N VAL A 405 -0.40 16.83 -28.63
CA VAL A 405 -0.86 15.85 -29.64
C VAL A 405 -2.38 15.87 -29.83
N PHE A 406 -3.16 15.96 -28.75
CA PHE A 406 -4.61 15.74 -28.81
C PHE A 406 -5.44 17.01 -28.65
N ILE A 407 -5.05 17.95 -27.78
CA ILE A 407 -5.88 19.13 -27.46
C ILE A 407 -5.69 20.23 -28.50
N ARG A 408 -4.47 20.39 -29.02
CA ARG A 408 -4.17 21.41 -30.04
C ARG A 408 -4.85 21.16 -31.40
N ASN A 409 -5.37 19.96 -31.63
CA ASN A 409 -6.07 19.56 -32.86
C ASN A 409 -7.59 19.74 -32.81
N VAL A 410 -8.16 20.22 -31.69
CA VAL A 410 -9.58 20.60 -31.65
C VAL A 410 -9.72 22.03 -32.17
N PRO A 411 -10.33 22.27 -33.35
CA PRO A 411 -10.59 23.63 -33.81
C PRO A 411 -11.50 24.30 -32.77
N LYS A 412 -11.15 25.52 -32.35
CA LYS A 412 -11.95 26.36 -31.43
C LYS A 412 -13.34 26.62 -32.04
N LEU A 413 -14.29 25.69 -31.90
CA LEU A 413 -15.71 25.92 -32.10
C LEU A 413 -16.25 26.65 -30.87
N ARG A 414 -15.94 27.96 -30.79
CA ARG A 414 -16.66 29.02 -30.07
C ARG A 414 -15.76 30.26 -30.03
N ALA A 415 -15.74 30.99 -31.13
CA ALA A 415 -15.66 32.44 -31.07
C ALA A 415 -16.98 32.95 -31.66
N GLY A 416 -17.74 33.72 -30.88
CA GLY A 416 -18.84 34.53 -31.41
C GLY A 416 -18.35 35.49 -32.49
N PRO A 417 -19.25 36.21 -33.17
CA PRO A 417 -18.94 36.94 -34.39
C PRO A 417 -17.76 37.90 -34.18
N ILE A 418 -16.80 37.77 -35.11
CA ILE A 418 -15.54 38.51 -35.17
C ILE A 418 -15.84 40.00 -35.31
N VAL A 419 -15.48 40.80 -34.30
CA VAL A 419 -15.27 42.24 -34.46
C VAL A 419 -13.85 42.42 -35.00
N GLN A 420 -13.75 42.92 -36.23
CA GLN A 420 -12.48 43.25 -36.88
C GLN A 420 -11.77 44.42 -36.18
N GLY A 421 -10.46 44.27 -35.99
CA GLY A 421 -9.51 45.39 -35.95
C GLY A 421 -8.92 45.74 -34.59
N SER A 422 -7.69 45.27 -34.31
CA SER A 422 -6.62 46.00 -33.59
C SER A 422 -5.32 45.17 -33.54
N PRO A 423 -4.10 45.75 -33.75
CA PRO A 423 -2.82 45.04 -33.67
C PRO A 423 -2.49 44.47 -32.27
N GLU A 424 -3.21 44.92 -31.23
CA GLU A 424 -3.03 44.48 -29.84
C GLU A 424 -3.55 43.06 -29.56
N GLY A 425 -4.41 42.51 -30.43
CA GLY A 425 -4.93 41.14 -30.30
C GLY A 425 -3.84 40.06 -30.48
N ALA A 426 -2.88 40.30 -31.37
CA ALA A 426 -1.80 39.34 -31.66
C ALA A 426 -0.83 39.17 -30.48
N ASN A 427 -0.62 40.22 -29.66
CA ASN A 427 0.21 40.15 -28.46
C ASN A 427 -0.54 39.51 -27.28
N ARG A 428 -1.86 39.73 -27.17
CA ARG A 428 -2.72 39.04 -26.19
C ARG A 428 -2.78 37.53 -26.45
N ASP A 429 -2.95 37.10 -27.70
CA ASP A 429 -2.97 35.66 -28.05
C ASP A 429 -1.61 34.97 -27.86
N ARG A 430 -0.49 35.68 -28.01
CA ARG A 430 0.85 35.15 -27.71
C ARG A 430 1.12 35.04 -26.21
N ASN A 431 0.63 35.98 -25.39
CA ASN A 431 0.80 35.93 -23.94
C ASN A 431 -0.11 34.89 -23.26
N THR A 432 -1.33 34.70 -23.75
CA THR A 432 -2.22 33.64 -23.26
C THR A 432 -1.66 32.26 -23.58
N GLY A 433 -1.17 32.03 -24.80
CA GLY A 433 -0.55 30.75 -25.18
C GLY A 433 0.72 30.40 -24.40
N LYS A 434 1.51 31.39 -23.98
CA LYS A 434 2.66 31.17 -23.07
C LYS A 434 2.21 30.81 -21.64
N SER A 435 1.22 31.52 -21.10
CA SER A 435 0.69 31.25 -19.76
C SER A 435 0.03 29.88 -19.67
N ASP A 436 -0.70 29.45 -20.70
CA ASP A 436 -1.34 28.13 -20.74
C ASP A 436 -0.32 26.99 -20.81
N ARG A 437 0.76 27.19 -21.58
CA ARG A 437 1.87 26.24 -21.62
C ARG A 437 2.54 26.11 -20.25
N GLU A 438 2.83 27.22 -19.58
CA GLU A 438 3.39 27.20 -18.22
C GLU A 438 2.51 26.44 -17.22
N ARG A 439 1.19 26.67 -17.24
CA ARG A 439 0.23 25.94 -16.37
C ARG A 439 0.21 24.44 -16.65
N THR A 440 0.35 24.04 -17.91
CA THR A 440 0.40 22.63 -18.32
C THR A 440 1.68 21.95 -17.84
N TRP A 441 2.83 22.63 -17.95
CA TRP A 441 4.10 22.13 -17.39
C TRP A 441 4.05 22.02 -15.86
N LEU A 442 3.43 22.98 -15.16
CA LEU A 442 3.22 22.90 -13.71
C LEU A 442 2.33 21.70 -13.32
N SER A 443 1.32 21.40 -14.13
CA SER A 443 0.44 20.24 -13.92
C SER A 443 1.19 18.91 -14.15
N GLY A 444 2.07 18.86 -15.15
CA GLY A 444 2.98 17.74 -15.36
C GLY A 444 3.99 17.56 -14.22
N LEU A 445 4.58 18.64 -13.73
CA LEU A 445 5.48 18.60 -12.57
C LEU A 445 4.76 18.13 -11.30
N LEU A 446 3.51 18.54 -11.10
CA LEU A 446 2.68 18.03 -10.01
C LEU A 446 2.47 16.52 -10.14
N LEU A 447 2.12 16.02 -11.32
CA LEU A 447 1.95 14.58 -11.56
C LEU A 447 3.22 13.79 -11.26
N GLY A 448 4.36 14.21 -11.83
CA GLY A 448 5.64 13.51 -11.66
C GLY A 448 6.14 13.55 -10.21
N SER A 449 6.08 14.70 -9.55
CA SER A 449 6.48 14.85 -8.14
C SER A 449 5.57 14.07 -7.19
N ALA A 450 4.26 14.01 -7.46
CA ALA A 450 3.30 13.23 -6.70
C ALA A 450 3.54 11.71 -6.77
N MET A 451 4.21 11.22 -7.81
CA MET A 451 4.54 9.80 -7.96
C MET A 451 5.92 9.41 -7.39
N VAL A 452 6.70 10.38 -6.89
CA VAL A 452 8.02 10.12 -6.29
C VAL A 452 7.87 9.39 -4.94
N ALA A 453 6.83 9.73 -4.17
CA ALA A 453 6.65 9.20 -2.83
C ALA A 453 6.58 7.67 -2.86
N ARG A 454 7.48 7.04 -2.11
CA ARG A 454 7.45 5.60 -1.83
C ARG A 454 6.74 5.37 -0.52
N GLY A 455 6.13 4.21 -0.37
CA GLY A 455 5.55 3.81 0.90
C GLY A 455 5.80 2.35 1.20
N GLU A 456 4.93 1.84 2.05
CA GLU A 456 4.92 0.51 2.60
C GLU A 456 5.09 -0.59 1.58
N ILE A 457 4.43 -0.49 0.42
CA ILE A 457 4.49 -1.53 -0.61
C ILE A 457 5.92 -1.70 -1.13
N GLY A 458 6.68 -0.60 -1.28
CA GLY A 458 8.07 -0.67 -1.71
C GLY A 458 8.97 -1.34 -0.68
N LEU A 459 8.82 -1.00 0.60
CA LEU A 459 9.54 -1.66 1.69
C LEU A 459 9.15 -3.15 1.80
N LEU A 460 7.88 -3.48 1.62
CA LEU A 460 7.40 -4.86 1.65
C LEU A 460 7.99 -5.69 0.50
N ILE A 461 8.03 -5.14 -0.72
CA ILE A 461 8.58 -5.87 -1.88
C ILE A 461 10.07 -6.19 -1.67
N ILE A 462 10.86 -5.24 -1.16
CA ILE A 462 12.29 -5.48 -0.94
C ILE A 462 12.52 -6.45 0.22
N GLU A 463 11.71 -6.40 1.28
CA GLU A 463 11.77 -7.36 2.39
C GLU A 463 11.34 -8.77 1.98
N ILE A 464 10.29 -8.91 1.15
CA ILE A 464 9.93 -10.21 0.56
C ILE A 464 11.09 -10.72 -0.28
N GLY A 465 11.69 -9.86 -1.10
CA GLY A 465 12.86 -10.20 -1.90
C GLY A 465 14.04 -10.69 -1.06
N TYR A 466 14.33 -10.04 0.06
CA TYR A 466 15.45 -10.40 0.93
C TYR A 466 15.20 -11.65 1.79
N ASN A 467 13.99 -11.79 2.34
CA ASN A 467 13.69 -12.88 3.26
C ASN A 467 13.30 -14.17 2.54
N ASN A 468 12.64 -14.08 1.38
CA ASN A 468 12.17 -15.25 0.64
C ASN A 468 13.11 -15.64 -0.50
N THR A 469 14.05 -14.77 -0.92
CA THR A 469 14.97 -15.11 -2.00
C THR A 469 16.42 -14.91 -1.57
N SER A 470 17.33 -15.76 -2.05
CA SER A 470 18.77 -15.60 -1.80
C SER A 470 19.45 -14.61 -2.76
N TYR A 471 18.70 -14.02 -3.70
CA TYR A 471 19.26 -13.13 -4.72
C TYR A 471 19.58 -11.75 -4.16
N VAL A 472 18.81 -11.25 -3.20
CA VAL A 472 19.01 -9.90 -2.66
C VAL A 472 20.12 -9.94 -1.62
N THR A 473 21.23 -9.29 -1.93
CA THR A 473 22.31 -9.16 -0.96
C THR A 473 21.95 -8.13 0.10
N GLN A 474 22.60 -8.21 1.25
CA GLN A 474 22.48 -7.21 2.31
C GLN A 474 22.89 -5.81 1.83
N GLU A 475 23.85 -5.68 0.91
CA GLU A 475 24.20 -4.38 0.30
C GLU A 475 23.05 -3.84 -0.57
N GLY A 476 22.42 -4.71 -1.35
CA GLY A 476 21.25 -4.41 -2.17
C GLY A 476 20.06 -3.94 -1.33
N LEU A 477 19.70 -4.71 -0.29
CA LEU A 477 18.66 -4.36 0.67
C LEU A 477 18.87 -2.96 1.24
N ILE A 478 20.07 -2.69 1.78
CA ILE A 478 20.38 -1.40 2.40
C ILE A 478 20.31 -0.25 1.39
N THR A 479 20.81 -0.46 0.17
CA THR A 479 20.77 0.56 -0.88
C THR A 479 19.33 0.90 -1.26
N GLY A 480 18.48 -0.11 -1.39
CA GLY A 480 17.05 0.06 -1.69
C GLY A 480 16.28 0.71 -0.54
N VAL A 481 16.50 0.28 0.70
CA VAL A 481 15.86 0.86 1.90
C VAL A 481 16.22 2.34 2.04
N TRP A 482 17.49 2.72 1.87
CA TRP A 482 17.89 4.13 1.85
C TRP A 482 17.10 4.95 0.82
N ALA A 483 17.00 4.42 -0.40
CA ALA A 483 16.33 5.12 -1.47
C ALA A 483 14.81 5.20 -1.27
N ILE A 484 14.19 4.18 -0.69
CA ILE A 484 12.78 4.20 -0.32
C ILE A 484 12.52 5.24 0.75
N LEU A 485 13.25 5.20 1.88
CA LEU A 485 13.08 6.14 3.00
C LEU A 485 13.28 7.60 2.57
N LEU A 486 14.30 7.88 1.77
CA LEU A 486 14.54 9.23 1.26
C LEU A 486 13.43 9.69 0.32
N ASN A 487 12.96 8.84 -0.60
CA ASN A 487 11.87 9.19 -1.51
C ASN A 487 10.52 9.39 -0.79
N THR A 488 10.27 8.64 0.29
CA THR A 488 9.09 8.81 1.16
C THR A 488 9.05 10.21 1.80
N ILE A 489 10.21 10.78 2.13
CA ILE A 489 10.30 12.15 2.68
C ILE A 489 10.28 13.19 1.57
N ILE A 490 11.09 13.00 0.52
CA ILE A 490 11.30 14.00 -0.52
C ILE A 490 10.03 14.22 -1.35
N GLY A 491 9.30 13.17 -1.70
CA GLY A 491 8.08 13.27 -2.52
C GLY A 491 7.04 14.24 -1.94
N PRO A 492 6.54 14.00 -0.71
CA PRO A 492 5.59 14.89 -0.07
C PRO A 492 6.11 16.32 0.14
N VAL A 493 7.41 16.50 0.45
CA VAL A 493 8.01 17.84 0.57
C VAL A 493 7.96 18.60 -0.76
N ILE A 494 8.34 17.97 -1.88
CA ILE A 494 8.29 18.59 -3.21
C ILE A 494 6.85 18.97 -3.57
N VAL A 495 5.91 18.03 -3.40
CA VAL A 495 4.48 18.26 -3.69
C VAL A 495 3.92 19.39 -2.83
N GLY A 496 4.21 19.39 -1.53
CA GLY A 496 3.77 20.42 -0.59
C GLY A 496 4.27 21.82 -0.97
N LEU A 497 5.53 21.96 -1.38
CA LEU A 497 6.09 23.21 -1.87
C LEU A 497 5.40 23.64 -3.19
N LEU A 498 5.23 22.70 -4.13
CA LEU A 498 4.63 22.98 -5.44
C LEU A 498 3.17 23.45 -5.30
N VAL A 499 2.39 22.78 -4.43
CA VAL A 499 1.01 23.18 -4.11
C VAL A 499 0.96 24.54 -3.42
N LYS A 500 1.85 24.80 -2.45
CA LYS A 500 1.90 26.06 -1.72
C LYS A 500 2.17 27.26 -2.63
N TYR A 501 3.09 27.13 -3.59
CA TYR A 501 3.50 28.24 -4.47
C TYR A 501 2.67 28.33 -5.76
N TYR A 502 2.25 27.20 -6.32
CA TYR A 502 1.66 27.13 -7.67
C TYR A 502 0.26 26.51 -7.73
N GLY A 503 -0.31 26.07 -6.61
CA GLY A 503 -1.60 25.36 -6.56
C GLY A 503 -2.77 26.09 -7.23
N LYS A 504 -2.89 27.41 -7.03
CA LYS A 504 -3.93 28.23 -7.71
C LYS A 504 -3.78 28.23 -9.23
N ARG A 505 -2.54 28.37 -9.73
CA ARG A 505 -2.26 28.38 -11.18
C ARG A 505 -2.55 27.03 -11.83
N ILE A 506 -2.32 25.94 -11.12
CA ILE A 506 -2.64 24.58 -11.58
C ILE A 506 -4.16 24.41 -11.64
N ALA A 507 -4.89 24.83 -10.60
CA ALA A 507 -6.34 24.72 -10.53
C ALA A 507 -7.08 25.56 -11.57
N GLU A 508 -6.54 26.72 -11.95
CA GLU A 508 -7.07 27.59 -13.01
C GLU A 508 -6.61 27.17 -14.42
N GLY A 509 -5.76 26.15 -14.54
CA GLY A 509 -5.28 25.62 -15.82
C GLY A 509 -6.28 24.68 -16.49
N GLN A 510 -6.02 24.31 -17.75
CA GLN A 510 -6.83 23.34 -18.49
C GLN A 510 -6.86 21.94 -17.86
N TRP A 511 -5.86 21.62 -17.05
CA TRP A 511 -5.74 20.39 -16.26
C TRP A 511 -6.20 20.55 -14.80
N GLY A 512 -6.76 21.71 -14.48
CA GLY A 512 -7.23 22.12 -13.17
C GLY A 512 -8.62 21.57 -12.81
N LEU A 513 -9.41 22.34 -12.05
CA LEU A 513 -10.68 21.87 -11.50
C LEU A 513 -11.68 21.53 -12.61
N GLN A 514 -12.30 20.36 -12.52
CA GLN A 514 -13.36 19.98 -13.44
C GLN A 514 -14.67 20.65 -13.00
N ASN A 515 -15.26 21.48 -13.87
CA ASN A 515 -16.62 21.95 -13.68
C ASN A 515 -17.56 20.76 -13.93
N HIS A 516 -17.86 19.98 -12.89
CA HIS A 516 -19.01 19.08 -12.97
C HIS A 516 -20.25 19.96 -13.11
N PRO A 517 -21.08 19.80 -14.16
CA PRO A 517 -22.41 20.37 -14.13
C PRO A 517 -23.12 19.73 -12.94
N VAL A 518 -23.41 20.53 -11.91
CA VAL A 518 -24.37 20.14 -10.87
C VAL A 518 -25.63 19.74 -11.64
N PRO A 519 -26.16 18.51 -11.49
CA PRO A 519 -27.46 18.20 -12.06
C PRO A 519 -28.41 19.23 -11.47
N SER A 520 -28.95 20.09 -12.32
CA SER A 520 -30.05 20.97 -11.95
C SER A 520 -31.09 20.09 -11.29
N LEU A 521 -31.31 20.29 -9.99
CA LEU A 521 -32.49 19.80 -9.29
C LEU A 521 -33.68 20.35 -10.08
N GLY A 522 -34.17 19.53 -11.01
CA GLY A 522 -35.41 19.77 -11.71
C GLY A 522 -36.50 19.71 -10.66
N HIS A 523 -37.16 20.85 -10.47
CA HIS A 523 -38.33 21.03 -9.63
C HIS A 523 -39.43 20.00 -9.89
#